data_AF-A0A6A6W2E3-F1
#
_entry.id   AF-A0A6A6W2E3-F1
#
_cell.length_a   1.000
_cell.length_b   1.000
_cell.length_c   1.000
_cell.angle_alpha   90.00
_cell.angle_beta   90.00
_cell.angle_gamma   90.00
#
_symmetry.space_group_name_H-M   'P 1'
#
loop_
_entity.id
_entity.type
_entity.pdbx_description
1 polymer ?
#
loop_
_entity_poly.entity_id
_entity_poly.type
_entity_poly.pdbx_seq_one_letter_code
_entity_poly.pdbx_strand_id
1 'polypeptide(L)'
;MMHKPIYPGVTKRKQACLGCRTRKKKCDGQRPSCTPCKRWNVVCDYNEFPTVRNGGPTRPDIALGMPGFTVFTDFSHNYHQHTGSTSSSLPGSQDSMSTESSTVSHTSPESLDYLSNSPADKEPMIPPLSLVLELLDIFVIKYTRFLPCFHLESLKADVKSGELQRFSSSLLFAILAIAAPQHSERKVKASQAIWASTASSLYDSTSHDAVPPLRVLQAAVCIVFLSISRTDYSKAWLTLGKAWRQACAMGFNRIDATSTGPLVLSPGPLNSREQEERRRTMWTLMLLDGDHSYPSGWPTAIDVRQVVVHKPISDVAFNLMSSESSLPRENGDMLQQVLKAYETLGKAVQHVYVLQRPDDLYDHFLKMKQLVRQSDLIKESLQLSLNERHQYLQLCYVVWASLINSATIILLNHLSEEDWEMMRDSSIPEKERLSSNTCFSKCVAAATDAAEMVNHIFETSSPDILLNPHIAAAIYICSRPLLITWHETQDSIYRRGISTFLHFCDCLAAEFPPLGKKFKAGIEFCLGEDEFGIQEMRKSGAKTNLAFCSVWFERSKLNSDSFVPGKIQMSKP
;
A
#
# COMPACT_ATOMS: atom_id res chain seq x y z
N MET A 1 -17.60 38.96 44.52
CA MET A 1 -19.00 38.96 44.04
C MET A 1 -19.20 40.11 43.07
N MET A 2 -19.91 39.85 41.95
CA MET A 2 -20.57 40.79 41.02
C MET A 2 -19.78 41.42 39.84
N HIS A 3 -19.96 40.81 38.64
CA HIS A 3 -20.48 41.34 37.35
C HIS A 3 -20.22 42.81 36.94
N LYS A 4 -19.77 43.14 35.72
CA LYS A 4 -20.33 42.98 34.32
C LYS A 4 -19.29 43.61 33.31
N PRO A 5 -19.43 43.63 31.95
CA PRO A 5 -20.45 43.09 31.04
C PRO A 5 -19.90 42.28 29.81
N ILE A 6 -20.82 41.60 29.12
CA ILE A 6 -20.63 40.86 27.86
C ILE A 6 -21.10 41.75 26.69
N TYR A 7 -20.32 41.85 25.61
CA TYR A 7 -20.73 42.47 24.33
C TYR A 7 -21.62 41.52 23.49
N PRO A 8 -22.51 42.05 22.63
CA PRO A 8 -23.68 41.34 22.12
C PRO A 8 -23.36 40.32 21.02
N GLY A 9 -23.84 39.09 21.22
CA GLY A 9 -23.75 37.99 20.27
C GLY A 9 -24.82 38.06 19.17
N VAL A 10 -24.35 37.86 17.94
CA VAL A 10 -25.06 37.52 16.70
C VAL A 10 -26.39 36.80 16.92
N THR A 11 -27.48 37.35 16.39
CA THR A 11 -28.81 36.73 16.36
C THR A 11 -28.78 35.42 15.56
N LYS A 12 -28.90 34.27 16.25
CA LYS A 12 -28.98 32.93 15.65
C LYS A 12 -30.19 32.81 14.71
N ARG A 13 -29.96 32.30 13.50
CA ARG A 13 -31.00 31.93 12.51
C ARG A 13 -32.02 30.97 13.16
N LYS A 14 -33.32 31.21 12.91
CA LYS A 14 -34.43 30.41 13.47
C LYS A 14 -34.31 28.94 13.06
N GLN A 15 -34.00 28.06 14.02
CA GLN A 15 -33.95 26.60 13.85
C GLN A 15 -35.38 26.05 13.73
N ALA A 16 -35.66 25.24 12.72
CA ALA A 16 -36.93 24.51 12.60
C ALA A 16 -36.95 23.30 13.55
N CYS A 17 -38.08 23.06 14.24
CA CYS A 17 -38.27 21.91 15.14
C CYS A 17 -38.23 20.56 14.38
N LEU A 18 -37.96 19.47 15.12
CA LEU A 18 -37.95 18.10 14.59
C LEU A 18 -39.27 17.72 13.94
N GLY A 19 -40.41 18.06 14.57
CA GLY A 19 -41.73 17.74 14.02
C GLY A 19 -42.01 18.37 12.64
N CYS A 20 -41.51 19.59 12.40
CA CYS A 20 -41.61 20.25 11.10
C CYS A 20 -40.56 19.73 10.10
N ARG A 21 -39.35 19.39 10.56
CA ARG A 21 -38.29 18.79 9.73
C ARG A 21 -38.71 17.43 9.19
N THR A 22 -39.19 16.53 10.05
CA THR A 22 -39.65 15.18 9.65
C THR A 22 -40.79 15.25 8.64
N ARG A 23 -41.71 16.21 8.80
CA ARG A 23 -42.83 16.41 7.88
C ARG A 23 -42.49 17.26 6.64
N LYS A 24 -41.25 17.77 6.54
CA LYS A 24 -40.81 18.70 5.49
C LYS A 24 -41.75 19.91 5.32
N LYS A 25 -42.20 20.50 6.44
CA LYS A 25 -43.08 21.69 6.47
C LYS A 25 -42.36 22.89 7.10
N LYS A 26 -42.73 24.09 6.67
CA LYS A 26 -42.12 25.34 7.17
C LYS A 26 -42.47 25.54 8.65
N CYS A 27 -41.45 25.64 9.50
CA CYS A 27 -41.60 25.93 10.93
C CYS A 27 -41.57 27.44 11.16
N ASP A 28 -42.47 27.96 11.97
CA ASP A 28 -42.48 29.39 12.36
C ASP A 28 -41.53 29.71 13.53
N GLY A 29 -41.00 28.68 14.20
CA GLY A 29 -40.04 28.82 15.29
C GLY A 29 -40.65 29.28 16.62
N GLN A 30 -41.98 29.29 16.77
CA GLN A 30 -42.60 29.68 18.04
C GLN A 30 -42.34 28.63 19.14
N ARG A 31 -42.18 29.10 20.39
CA ARG A 31 -42.00 28.29 21.59
C ARG A 31 -43.15 28.58 22.57
N PRO A 32 -43.65 27.57 23.31
CA PRO A 32 -43.13 26.21 23.45
C PRO A 32 -43.46 25.26 22.29
N SER A 33 -44.39 25.60 21.39
CA SER A 33 -44.73 24.80 20.20
C SER A 33 -44.99 25.70 19.00
N CYS A 34 -44.52 25.32 17.81
CA CYS A 34 -44.78 26.03 16.57
C CYS A 34 -46.25 25.88 16.15
N THR A 35 -46.80 26.88 15.44
CA THR A 35 -48.20 26.84 14.97
C THR A 35 -48.53 25.59 14.14
N PRO A 36 -47.64 25.11 13.24
CA PRO A 36 -47.86 23.87 12.51
C PRO A 36 -47.95 22.63 13.42
N CYS A 37 -47.04 22.46 14.38
CA CYS A 37 -47.07 21.33 15.31
C CYS A 37 -48.31 21.37 16.21
N LYS A 38 -48.73 22.57 16.64
CA LYS A 38 -49.97 22.76 17.40
C LYS A 38 -51.21 22.39 16.57
N ARG A 39 -51.26 22.80 15.29
CA ARG A 39 -52.38 22.49 14.39
C ARG A 39 -52.49 21.00 14.07
N TRP A 40 -51.37 20.30 13.96
CA TRP A 40 -51.33 18.86 13.69
C TRP A 40 -51.35 18.00 14.95
N ASN A 41 -51.47 18.62 16.14
CA ASN A 41 -51.43 17.95 17.43
C ASN A 41 -50.25 16.99 17.59
N VAL A 42 -49.05 17.46 17.25
CA VAL A 42 -47.81 16.67 17.29
C VAL A 42 -46.77 17.34 18.17
N VAL A 43 -45.94 16.53 18.82
CA VAL A 43 -44.91 17.00 19.73
C VAL A 43 -43.93 17.92 18.98
N CYS A 44 -43.74 19.14 19.50
CA CYS A 44 -42.85 20.13 18.93
C CYS A 44 -41.54 20.17 19.73
N ASP A 45 -40.51 19.49 19.22
CA ASP A 45 -39.22 19.39 19.89
C ASP A 45 -38.11 20.14 19.12
N TYR A 46 -37.34 20.93 19.85
CA TYR A 46 -36.21 21.71 19.35
C TYR A 46 -34.85 21.24 19.92
N ASN A 47 -34.81 20.16 20.71
CA ASN A 47 -33.56 19.63 21.24
C ASN A 47 -32.74 18.91 20.15
N GLU A 48 -31.48 19.32 19.99
CA GLU A 48 -30.46 18.53 19.30
C GLU A 48 -29.97 17.44 20.25
N PHE A 49 -29.84 16.19 19.78
CA PHE A 49 -29.24 15.13 20.58
C PHE A 49 -27.72 15.31 20.69
N PRO A 50 -27.14 15.34 21.91
CA PRO A 50 -25.83 14.79 22.15
C PRO A 50 -26.00 13.29 22.39
N THR A 51 -25.58 12.42 21.46
CA THR A 51 -25.59 10.97 21.73
C THR A 51 -24.29 10.54 22.41
N VAL A 52 -24.24 10.60 23.75
CA VAL A 52 -23.40 9.72 24.59
C VAL A 52 -24.07 9.42 25.95
N ARG A 53 -23.94 8.14 26.38
CA ARG A 53 -23.97 7.54 27.75
C ARG A 53 -25.28 6.85 28.22
N ASN A 54 -25.31 5.79 29.05
CA ASN A 54 -24.35 4.77 29.57
C ASN A 54 -25.13 3.81 30.51
N GLY A 55 -24.54 2.65 30.83
CA GLY A 55 -24.75 1.93 32.10
C GLY A 55 -23.81 0.72 32.24
N GLY A 56 -22.74 0.83 33.04
CA GLY A 56 -21.79 -0.26 33.35
C GLY A 56 -21.86 -0.71 34.82
N PRO A 57 -20.86 -1.47 35.31
CA PRO A 57 -20.37 -1.27 36.68
C PRO A 57 -18.83 -1.12 36.77
N THR A 58 -18.45 0.02 37.36
CA THR A 58 -17.25 0.35 38.17
C THR A 58 -15.88 -0.31 37.90
N ARG A 59 -14.90 0.54 37.56
CA ARG A 59 -13.47 0.40 37.89
C ARG A 59 -12.98 1.69 38.58
N PRO A 60 -12.10 1.61 39.60
CA PRO A 60 -11.35 2.76 40.07
C PRO A 60 -10.13 3.05 39.17
N ASP A 61 -9.69 4.31 39.22
CA ASP A 61 -8.66 4.97 38.42
C ASP A 61 -7.29 4.29 38.42
N ILE A 62 -6.68 4.15 37.23
CA ILE A 62 -5.23 4.29 37.02
C ILE A 62 -5.01 5.00 35.69
N ALA A 63 -4.34 6.16 35.76
CA ALA A 63 -3.91 6.97 34.63
C ALA A 63 -2.72 6.34 33.90
N LEU A 64 -2.75 6.31 32.57
CA LEU A 64 -1.56 6.28 31.72
C LEU A 64 -1.84 7.16 30.50
N GLY A 65 -1.05 8.22 30.36
CA GLY A 65 -1.06 9.10 29.22
C GLY A 65 -0.29 8.53 28.03
N MET A 66 -0.64 9.06 26.87
CA MET A 66 0.09 8.96 25.61
C MET A 66 -0.17 10.27 24.86
N PRO A 67 0.85 11.10 24.56
CA PRO A 67 0.70 12.27 23.71
C PRO A 67 1.07 11.96 22.25
N GLY A 68 0.27 12.45 21.31
CA GLY A 68 0.72 12.70 19.92
C GLY A 68 -0.18 12.19 18.80
N PHE A 69 -1.35 12.81 18.60
CA PHE A 69 -2.07 12.75 17.31
C PHE A 69 -2.57 14.15 16.97
N THR A 70 -1.73 14.96 16.33
CA THR A 70 -2.16 16.19 15.66
C THR A 70 -2.38 15.87 14.18
N VAL A 71 -3.65 15.79 13.81
CA VAL A 71 -4.11 15.75 12.42
C VAL A 71 -3.84 17.13 11.83
N PHE A 72 -2.86 17.23 10.92
CA PHE A 72 -2.74 18.37 10.01
C PHE A 72 -3.21 17.95 8.62
N THR A 73 -4.48 18.26 8.35
CA THR A 73 -4.96 18.51 7.00
C THR A 73 -4.67 19.98 6.68
N ASP A 74 -3.67 20.27 5.84
CA ASP A 74 -3.63 21.53 5.11
C ASP A 74 -2.66 21.41 3.93
N PHE A 75 -3.22 21.27 2.72
CA PHE A 75 -2.76 21.90 1.48
C PHE A 75 -3.83 21.65 0.41
N SER A 76 -4.89 22.48 0.41
CA SER A 76 -5.48 23.06 -0.81
C SER A 76 -6.69 23.92 -0.43
N HIS A 77 -6.46 25.24 -0.30
CA HIS A 77 -7.50 26.25 -0.33
C HIS A 77 -7.14 27.26 -1.41
N ASN A 78 -7.87 27.21 -2.52
CA ASN A 78 -8.26 28.37 -3.32
C ASN A 78 -9.20 27.91 -4.46
N TYR A 79 -10.50 27.94 -4.21
CA TYR A 79 -11.47 28.76 -4.95
C TYR A 79 -12.87 28.45 -4.45
N HIS A 80 -13.58 29.48 -4.01
CA HIS A 80 -14.96 29.40 -3.55
C HIS A 80 -15.79 30.40 -4.37
N GLN A 81 -17.06 30.02 -4.56
CA GLN A 81 -18.21 30.83 -4.94
C GLN A 81 -18.49 31.00 -6.45
N HIS A 82 -19.58 30.37 -6.92
CA HIS A 82 -20.85 31.08 -7.06
C HIS A 82 -22.06 30.12 -7.03
N THR A 83 -23.11 30.64 -6.42
CA THR A 83 -24.44 30.09 -6.14
C THR A 83 -25.37 30.13 -7.36
N GLY A 84 -26.30 29.18 -7.47
CA GLY A 84 -27.43 29.29 -8.42
C GLY A 84 -28.42 28.12 -8.31
N SER A 85 -29.53 28.38 -7.64
CA SER A 85 -30.70 27.51 -7.41
C SER A 85 -31.64 27.33 -8.61
N THR A 86 -32.65 26.46 -8.43
CA THR A 86 -33.89 26.21 -9.21
C THR A 86 -33.82 25.07 -10.23
N SER A 87 -34.80 24.17 -10.41
CA SER A 87 -36.06 23.88 -9.72
C SER A 87 -36.57 22.53 -10.22
N SER A 88 -37.25 21.83 -9.33
CA SER A 88 -38.06 20.63 -9.55
C SER A 88 -39.17 20.79 -10.60
N SER A 89 -39.43 19.73 -11.39
CA SER A 89 -40.79 19.23 -11.62
C SER A 89 -40.81 17.91 -12.40
N LEU A 90 -41.07 16.81 -11.67
CA LEU A 90 -41.94 15.71 -12.09
C LEU A 90 -43.39 16.11 -11.70
N PRO A 91 -44.43 15.64 -12.41
CA PRO A 91 -45.07 14.36 -12.02
C PRO A 91 -45.56 13.54 -13.24
N GLY A 92 -45.49 12.20 -13.20
CA GLY A 92 -46.60 11.36 -12.73
C GLY A 92 -47.33 10.74 -13.93
N SER A 93 -47.02 9.49 -14.29
CA SER A 93 -47.83 8.28 -14.05
C SER A 93 -49.04 8.11 -14.98
N GLN A 94 -48.99 7.11 -15.88
CA GLN A 94 -49.89 5.93 -15.92
C GLN A 94 -49.83 5.19 -17.28
N ASP A 95 -49.69 3.86 -17.18
CA ASP A 95 -50.21 2.77 -18.02
C ASP A 95 -50.35 2.90 -19.54
N SER A 96 -49.66 2.01 -20.29
CA SER A 96 -50.31 0.93 -21.07
C SER A 96 -49.39 0.37 -22.17
N MET A 97 -49.59 -0.93 -22.42
CA MET A 97 -48.93 -1.81 -23.36
C MET A 97 -49.39 -1.57 -24.81
N SER A 98 -48.46 -1.52 -25.78
CA SER A 98 -48.66 -2.05 -27.15
C SER A 98 -47.36 -2.01 -27.98
N THR A 99 -47.12 -3.13 -28.64
CA THR A 99 -46.22 -3.38 -29.78
C THR A 99 -46.66 -2.60 -31.01
N GLU A 100 -45.71 -2.04 -31.78
CA GLU A 100 -45.54 -2.32 -33.22
C GLU A 100 -44.30 -1.65 -33.83
N SER A 101 -43.82 -2.28 -34.89
CA SER A 101 -42.61 -2.03 -35.67
C SER A 101 -42.83 -0.97 -36.75
N SER A 102 -41.79 -0.21 -37.15
CA SER A 102 -41.59 0.28 -38.53
C SER A 102 -40.23 0.97 -38.77
N THR A 103 -39.74 0.78 -39.97
CA THR A 103 -38.41 1.02 -40.56
C THR A 103 -38.22 2.39 -41.27
N VAL A 104 -36.99 2.92 -41.22
CA VAL A 104 -36.17 3.58 -42.29
C VAL A 104 -36.60 4.95 -42.89
N SER A 105 -35.77 6.00 -42.76
CA SER A 105 -34.91 6.62 -43.82
C SER A 105 -34.35 8.03 -43.48
N HIS A 106 -33.25 8.37 -44.15
CA HIS A 106 -32.26 9.44 -43.98
C HIS A 106 -32.72 10.91 -44.18
N THR A 107 -32.03 11.88 -43.53
CA THR A 107 -31.25 13.00 -44.14
C THR A 107 -30.73 14.00 -43.07
N SER A 108 -29.53 14.56 -43.27
CA SER A 108 -28.89 15.65 -42.50
C SER A 108 -28.95 16.97 -43.31
N PRO A 109 -28.34 18.13 -42.93
CA PRO A 109 -27.57 18.49 -41.72
C PRO A 109 -27.89 19.91 -41.14
N GLU A 110 -27.11 20.30 -40.11
CA GLU A 110 -26.86 21.67 -39.61
C GLU A 110 -27.89 22.35 -38.68
N SER A 111 -27.59 22.36 -37.38
CA SER A 111 -27.52 23.61 -36.60
C SER A 111 -26.78 23.40 -35.28
N LEU A 112 -25.78 24.25 -35.06
CA LEU A 112 -24.97 24.42 -33.86
C LEU A 112 -25.86 24.74 -32.65
N ASP A 113 -25.73 23.96 -31.57
CA ASP A 113 -26.05 24.43 -30.22
C ASP A 113 -24.94 24.03 -29.25
N TYR A 114 -23.96 24.94 -29.15
CA TYR A 114 -23.09 25.07 -27.99
C TYR A 114 -23.95 25.56 -26.83
N LEU A 115 -24.05 24.76 -25.75
CA LEU A 115 -24.05 25.16 -24.33
C LEU A 115 -24.70 24.06 -23.45
N SER A 116 -23.93 23.01 -23.17
CA SER A 116 -24.05 22.27 -21.90
C SER A 116 -22.74 21.52 -21.65
N ASN A 117 -21.82 22.15 -20.92
CA ASN A 117 -20.64 21.48 -20.39
C ASN A 117 -20.61 21.74 -18.88
N SER A 118 -21.27 20.89 -18.12
CA SER A 118 -20.94 20.67 -16.72
C SER A 118 -19.54 20.01 -16.66
N PRO A 119 -18.62 20.41 -15.77
CA PRO A 119 -17.26 19.84 -15.72
C PRO A 119 -17.18 18.37 -15.25
N ALA A 120 -18.31 17.71 -14.96
CA ALA A 120 -18.34 16.45 -14.23
C ALA A 120 -18.41 15.16 -15.09
N ASP A 121 -18.72 15.26 -16.39
CA ASP A 121 -19.08 14.08 -17.21
C ASP A 121 -18.25 13.89 -18.49
N LYS A 122 -17.01 14.40 -18.55
CA LYS A 122 -16.12 14.07 -19.68
C LYS A 122 -15.47 12.72 -19.44
N GLU A 123 -15.88 11.71 -20.22
CA GLU A 123 -15.16 10.44 -20.29
C GLU A 123 -13.65 10.70 -20.43
N PRO A 124 -12.80 9.97 -19.68
CA PRO A 124 -11.37 10.22 -19.70
C PRO A 124 -10.82 9.96 -21.10
N MET A 125 -10.23 11.00 -21.70
CA MET A 125 -9.72 10.94 -23.06
C MET A 125 -8.57 9.92 -23.14
N ILE A 126 -8.81 8.85 -23.90
CA ILE A 126 -7.82 7.81 -24.17
C ILE A 126 -6.77 8.38 -25.15
N PRO A 127 -5.46 8.25 -24.87
CA PRO A 127 -4.43 8.70 -25.80
C PRO A 127 -4.45 7.94 -27.13
N PRO A 128 -3.83 8.48 -28.20
CA PRO A 128 -3.70 7.78 -29.47
C PRO A 128 -3.04 6.40 -29.30
N LEU A 129 -3.48 5.41 -30.09
CA LEU A 129 -2.99 4.03 -29.98
C LEU A 129 -1.47 3.92 -30.11
N SER A 130 -0.83 4.76 -30.93
CA SER A 130 0.64 4.80 -31.05
C SER A 130 1.32 5.07 -29.71
N LEU A 131 0.88 6.10 -28.99
CA LEU A 131 1.41 6.44 -27.68
C LEU A 131 1.10 5.36 -26.63
N VAL A 132 -0.09 4.74 -26.71
CA VAL A 132 -0.45 3.62 -25.83
C VAL A 132 0.50 2.44 -26.04
N LEU A 133 0.83 2.09 -27.29
CA LEU A 133 1.75 1.00 -27.61
C LEU A 133 3.19 1.32 -27.16
N GLU A 134 3.66 2.55 -27.36
CA GLU A 134 4.98 3.00 -26.89
C GLU A 134 5.11 2.88 -25.36
N LEU A 135 4.10 3.36 -24.62
CA LEU A 135 4.06 3.25 -23.16
C LEU A 135 3.89 1.80 -22.68
N LEU A 136 3.16 0.97 -23.43
CA LEU A 136 3.06 -0.46 -23.14
C LEU A 136 4.41 -1.16 -23.29
N ASP A 137 5.19 -0.84 -24.32
CA ASP A 137 6.53 -1.44 -24.50
C ASP A 137 7.47 -1.04 -23.36
N ILE A 138 7.44 0.24 -22.93
CA ILE A 138 8.14 0.69 -21.72
C ILE A 138 7.69 -0.10 -20.49
N PHE A 139 6.38 -0.26 -20.30
CA PHE A 139 5.81 -1.01 -19.18
C PHE A 139 6.33 -2.45 -19.16
N VAL A 140 6.24 -3.14 -20.30
CA VAL A 140 6.64 -4.53 -20.46
C VAL A 140 8.12 -4.72 -20.15
N ILE A 141 8.99 -3.85 -20.68
CA ILE A 141 10.44 -3.99 -20.52
C ILE A 141 10.89 -3.72 -19.07
N LYS A 142 10.32 -2.70 -18.42
CA LYS A 142 10.84 -2.21 -17.13
C LYS A 142 10.14 -2.77 -15.90
N TYR A 143 8.82 -3.05 -15.99
CA TYR A 143 7.98 -3.20 -14.78
C TYR A 143 7.34 -4.57 -14.62
N THR A 144 7.21 -5.37 -15.68
CA THR A 144 6.57 -6.70 -15.58
C THR A 144 7.34 -7.69 -14.70
N ARG A 145 8.66 -7.50 -14.55
CA ARG A 145 9.46 -8.25 -13.56
C ARG A 145 9.05 -7.99 -12.10
N PHE A 146 8.48 -6.81 -11.81
CA PHE A 146 7.95 -6.45 -10.48
C PHE A 146 6.47 -6.76 -10.36
N LEU A 147 5.78 -6.84 -11.49
CA LEU A 147 4.35 -7.13 -11.61
C LEU A 147 4.14 -8.36 -12.50
N PRO A 148 4.58 -9.56 -12.08
CA PRO A 148 4.64 -10.75 -12.93
C PRO A 148 3.25 -11.41 -13.13
N CYS A 149 2.20 -10.60 -13.25
CA CYS A 149 0.81 -11.04 -13.32
C CYS A 149 0.18 -10.98 -14.72
N PHE A 150 0.95 -10.65 -15.76
CA PHE A 150 0.47 -10.47 -17.14
C PHE A 150 1.05 -11.50 -18.10
N HIS A 151 0.20 -12.12 -18.91
CA HIS A 151 0.67 -12.80 -20.11
C HIS A 151 0.94 -11.78 -21.21
N LEU A 152 2.22 -11.52 -21.51
CA LEU A 152 2.65 -10.35 -22.30
C LEU A 152 2.07 -10.32 -23.71
N GLU A 153 2.02 -11.47 -24.40
CA GLU A 153 1.47 -11.55 -25.75
C GLU A 153 -0.04 -11.26 -25.76
N SER A 154 -0.77 -11.74 -24.74
CA SER A 154 -2.22 -11.50 -24.63
C SER A 154 -2.49 -10.04 -24.31
N LEU A 155 -1.72 -9.44 -23.39
CA LEU A 155 -1.87 -8.03 -23.05
C LEU A 155 -1.60 -7.12 -24.27
N LYS A 156 -0.55 -7.42 -25.04
CA LYS A 156 -0.26 -6.68 -26.29
C LYS A 156 -1.36 -6.86 -27.33
N ALA A 157 -1.95 -8.06 -27.46
CA ALA A 157 -3.07 -8.31 -28.35
C ALA A 157 -4.32 -7.50 -27.93
N ASP A 158 -4.66 -7.50 -26.64
CA ASP A 158 -5.82 -6.76 -26.09
C ASP A 158 -5.71 -5.25 -26.31
N VAL A 159 -4.49 -4.69 -26.24
CA VAL A 159 -4.24 -3.28 -26.53
C VAL A 159 -4.36 -2.98 -28.02
N LYS A 160 -3.83 -3.85 -28.90
CA LYS A 160 -3.90 -3.66 -30.35
C LYS A 160 -5.33 -3.77 -30.88
N SER A 161 -6.15 -4.65 -30.31
CA SER A 161 -7.55 -4.83 -30.70
C SER A 161 -8.47 -3.73 -30.16
N GLY A 162 -8.05 -2.97 -29.15
CA GLY A 162 -8.88 -1.97 -28.47
C GLY A 162 -9.70 -2.52 -27.30
N GLU A 163 -9.58 -3.82 -26.99
CA GLU A 163 -10.32 -4.49 -25.92
C GLU A 163 -9.94 -3.95 -24.54
N LEU A 164 -8.64 -3.72 -24.29
CA LEU A 164 -8.18 -3.19 -23.01
C LEU A 164 -8.74 -1.78 -22.77
N GLN A 165 -8.75 -0.95 -23.80
CA GLN A 165 -9.28 0.41 -23.80
C GLN A 165 -10.77 0.40 -23.47
N ARG A 166 -11.53 -0.47 -24.15
CA ARG A 166 -12.99 -0.53 -24.04
C ARG A 166 -13.47 -1.12 -22.71
N PHE A 167 -12.85 -2.20 -22.26
CA PHE A 167 -13.37 -2.99 -21.12
C PHE A 167 -12.51 -2.90 -19.86
N SER A 168 -11.32 -2.30 -19.93
CA SER A 168 -10.37 -2.29 -18.82
C SER A 168 -9.58 -0.98 -18.74
N SER A 169 -10.29 0.14 -18.95
CA SER A 169 -9.72 1.49 -18.90
C SER A 169 -8.93 1.78 -17.62
N SER A 170 -9.36 1.27 -16.45
CA SER A 170 -8.61 1.44 -15.19
C SER A 170 -7.20 0.84 -15.28
N LEU A 171 -7.08 -0.39 -15.80
CA LEU A 171 -5.79 -1.05 -16.01
C LEU A 171 -4.95 -0.30 -17.04
N LEU A 172 -5.56 0.11 -18.16
CA LEU A 172 -4.88 0.91 -19.17
C LEU A 172 -4.24 2.16 -18.54
N PHE A 173 -5.03 3.00 -17.87
CA PHE A 173 -4.51 4.23 -17.27
C PHE A 173 -3.45 3.95 -16.18
N ALA A 174 -3.56 2.84 -15.45
CA ALA A 174 -2.53 2.44 -14.49
C ALA A 174 -1.20 2.10 -15.20
N ILE A 175 -1.25 1.31 -16.29
CA ILE A 175 -0.08 1.00 -17.12
C ILE A 175 0.55 2.27 -17.68
N LEU A 176 -0.26 3.17 -18.25
CA LEU A 176 0.22 4.44 -18.79
C LEU A 176 0.88 5.30 -17.70
N ALA A 177 0.28 5.39 -16.52
CA ALA A 177 0.82 6.15 -15.40
C ALA A 177 2.14 5.57 -14.86
N ILE A 178 2.29 4.25 -14.85
CA ILE A 178 3.54 3.59 -14.45
C ILE A 178 4.65 3.88 -15.47
N ALA A 179 4.35 3.77 -16.77
CA ALA A 179 5.35 3.94 -17.84
C ALA A 179 5.70 5.42 -18.12
N ALA A 180 4.79 6.35 -17.86
CA ALA A 180 4.91 7.77 -18.23
C ALA A 180 6.26 8.43 -17.84
N PRO A 181 6.82 8.25 -16.63
CA PRO A 181 8.08 8.90 -16.23
C PRO A 181 9.28 8.55 -17.10
N GLN A 182 9.23 7.38 -17.73
CA GLN A 182 10.31 6.81 -18.53
C GLN A 182 10.22 7.19 -20.01
N HIS A 183 9.13 7.84 -20.42
CA HIS A 183 8.97 8.33 -21.79
C HIS A 183 9.97 9.44 -22.11
N SER A 184 10.36 9.65 -23.37
CA SER A 184 11.28 10.75 -23.73
C SER A 184 10.62 12.14 -23.63
N GLU A 185 9.36 12.24 -24.04
CA GLU A 185 8.62 13.51 -24.07
C GLU A 185 8.15 14.01 -22.70
N ARG A 186 8.45 15.29 -22.40
CA ARG A 186 8.05 15.95 -21.14
C ARG A 186 6.53 16.01 -20.94
N LYS A 187 5.75 16.18 -22.02
CA LYS A 187 4.28 16.25 -21.94
C LYS A 187 3.70 14.92 -21.46
N VAL A 188 4.21 13.80 -21.99
CA VAL A 188 3.81 12.45 -21.58
C VAL A 188 4.16 12.20 -20.12
N LYS A 189 5.38 12.58 -19.68
CA LYS A 189 5.77 12.51 -18.26
C LYS A 189 4.80 13.26 -17.34
N ALA A 190 4.41 14.48 -17.74
CA ALA A 190 3.50 15.32 -16.96
C ALA A 190 2.08 14.72 -16.84
N SER A 191 1.67 13.87 -17.78
CA SER A 191 0.37 13.19 -17.75
C SER A 191 0.26 12.11 -16.67
N GLN A 192 1.36 11.69 -16.05
CA GLN A 192 1.35 10.63 -15.02
C GLN A 192 0.30 10.88 -13.94
N ALA A 193 0.25 12.10 -13.39
CA ALA A 193 -0.65 12.41 -12.27
C ALA A 193 -2.12 12.26 -12.66
N ILE A 194 -2.48 12.72 -13.86
CA ILE A 194 -3.84 12.65 -14.38
C ILE A 194 -4.20 11.17 -14.64
N TRP A 195 -3.35 10.41 -15.33
CA TRP A 195 -3.60 8.99 -15.58
C TRP A 195 -3.68 8.16 -14.30
N ALA A 196 -2.83 8.45 -13.31
CA ALA A 196 -2.88 7.79 -11.99
C ALA A 196 -4.23 8.06 -11.29
N SER A 197 -4.69 9.31 -11.31
CA SER A 197 -5.97 9.71 -10.74
C SER A 197 -7.14 9.05 -11.46
N THR A 198 -7.12 9.04 -12.79
CA THR A 198 -8.14 8.39 -13.62
C THR A 198 -8.21 6.89 -13.34
N ALA A 199 -7.07 6.19 -13.33
CA ALA A 199 -7.01 4.77 -13.03
C ALA A 199 -7.66 4.44 -11.68
N SER A 200 -7.36 5.26 -10.68
CA SER A 200 -7.87 5.11 -9.31
C SER A 200 -9.36 5.40 -9.24
N SER A 201 -9.83 6.50 -9.83
CA SER A 201 -11.26 6.84 -9.84
C SER A 201 -12.10 5.76 -10.53
N LEU A 202 -11.61 5.23 -11.65
CA LEU A 202 -12.28 4.13 -12.35
C LEU A 202 -12.30 2.87 -11.48
N TYR A 203 -11.18 2.52 -10.86
CA TYR A 203 -11.12 1.36 -9.96
C TYR A 203 -12.01 1.54 -8.72
N ASP A 204 -12.05 2.73 -8.12
CA ASP A 204 -12.85 3.02 -6.92
C ASP A 204 -14.35 2.86 -7.19
N SER A 205 -14.79 3.14 -8.41
CA SER A 205 -16.18 2.94 -8.87
C SER A 205 -16.59 1.47 -9.04
N THR A 206 -15.64 0.53 -9.07
CA THR A 206 -15.94 -0.90 -9.27
C THR A 206 -16.63 -1.53 -8.06
N SER A 207 -17.61 -2.40 -8.34
CA SER A 207 -18.30 -3.25 -7.37
C SER A 207 -17.46 -4.49 -7.00
N HIS A 208 -17.98 -5.31 -6.09
CA HIS A 208 -17.31 -6.54 -5.62
C HIS A 208 -17.29 -7.68 -6.67
N ASP A 209 -18.15 -7.61 -7.69
CA ASP A 209 -18.35 -8.55 -8.80
C ASP A 209 -17.96 -7.96 -10.17
N ALA A 210 -17.04 -6.99 -10.16
CA ALA A 210 -16.68 -6.22 -11.34
C ALA A 210 -16.13 -7.06 -12.50
N VAL A 211 -16.46 -6.64 -13.74
CA VAL A 211 -16.13 -7.33 -14.99
C VAL A 211 -15.24 -6.44 -15.86
N PRO A 212 -14.18 -6.97 -16.51
CA PRO A 212 -13.68 -8.34 -16.40
C PRO A 212 -12.81 -8.54 -15.13
N PRO A 213 -13.03 -9.64 -14.38
CA PRO A 213 -12.53 -9.83 -13.02
C PRO A 213 -10.99 -9.83 -12.92
N LEU A 214 -10.32 -10.50 -13.87
CA LEU A 214 -8.85 -10.54 -13.91
C LEU A 214 -8.25 -9.14 -14.12
N ARG A 215 -8.78 -8.38 -15.09
CA ARG A 215 -8.23 -7.06 -15.42
C ARG A 215 -8.49 -6.04 -14.31
N VAL A 216 -9.61 -6.16 -13.59
CA VAL A 216 -9.89 -5.33 -12.40
C VAL A 216 -8.85 -5.57 -11.30
N LEU A 217 -8.49 -6.82 -11.01
CA LEU A 217 -7.48 -7.11 -9.99
C LEU A 217 -6.06 -6.77 -10.46
N GLN A 218 -5.74 -6.98 -11.74
CA GLN A 218 -4.49 -6.50 -12.32
C GLN A 218 -4.39 -4.96 -12.26
N ALA A 219 -5.49 -4.23 -12.48
CA ALA A 219 -5.53 -2.78 -12.30
C ALA A 219 -5.22 -2.40 -10.85
N ALA A 220 -5.84 -3.08 -9.88
CA ALA A 220 -5.59 -2.86 -8.47
C ALA A 220 -4.11 -3.07 -8.10
N VAL A 221 -3.50 -4.16 -8.58
CA VAL A 221 -2.07 -4.46 -8.42
C VAL A 221 -1.21 -3.30 -8.95
N CYS A 222 -1.47 -2.81 -10.17
CA CYS A 222 -0.76 -1.68 -10.73
C CYS A 222 -0.97 -0.38 -9.94
N ILE A 223 -2.18 -0.12 -9.45
CA ILE A 223 -2.50 1.08 -8.66
C ILE A 223 -1.79 1.06 -7.30
N VAL A 224 -1.75 -0.10 -6.63
CA VAL A 224 -1.01 -0.28 -5.36
C VAL A 224 0.48 -0.04 -5.60
N PHE A 225 1.07 -0.67 -6.61
CA PHE A 225 2.47 -0.47 -7.00
C PHE A 225 2.80 1.01 -7.29
N LEU A 226 1.95 1.68 -8.06
CA LEU A 226 2.11 3.09 -8.40
C LEU A 226 2.05 3.98 -7.15
N SER A 227 1.15 3.66 -6.22
CA SER A 227 0.98 4.37 -4.95
C SER A 227 2.21 4.19 -4.04
N ILE A 228 2.76 2.97 -3.94
CA ILE A 228 4.03 2.68 -3.26
C ILE A 228 5.17 3.50 -3.85
N SER A 229 5.32 3.45 -5.18
CA SER A 229 6.39 4.14 -5.91
C SER A 229 6.36 5.66 -5.74
N ARG A 230 5.18 6.20 -5.40
CA ARG A 230 4.92 7.62 -5.12
C ARG A 230 4.83 7.94 -3.63
N THR A 231 5.12 6.98 -2.76
CA THR A 231 5.05 7.09 -1.29
C THR A 231 3.65 7.42 -0.74
N ASP A 232 2.59 7.13 -1.50
CA ASP A 232 1.20 7.23 -1.07
C ASP A 232 0.75 5.90 -0.43
N TYR A 233 1.34 5.60 0.72
CA TYR A 233 1.13 4.33 1.42
C TYR A 233 -0.30 4.16 1.94
N SER A 234 -0.98 5.24 2.33
CA SER A 234 -2.37 5.20 2.79
C SER A 234 -3.30 4.73 1.67
N LYS A 235 -3.17 5.29 0.47
CA LYS A 235 -3.93 4.84 -0.68
C LYS A 235 -3.61 3.41 -1.04
N ALA A 236 -2.32 3.07 -1.13
CA ALA A 236 -1.88 1.73 -1.46
C ALA A 236 -2.49 0.67 -0.52
N TRP A 237 -2.47 0.93 0.79
CA TRP A 237 -3.06 0.08 1.83
C TRP A 237 -4.57 -0.12 1.65
N LEU A 238 -5.31 0.96 1.43
CA LEU A 238 -6.77 0.91 1.26
C LEU A 238 -7.18 0.22 -0.04
N THR A 239 -6.48 0.52 -1.14
CA THR A 239 -6.68 -0.13 -2.44
C THR A 239 -6.42 -1.62 -2.34
N LEU A 240 -5.36 -2.05 -1.65
CA LEU A 240 -5.05 -3.46 -1.44
C LEU A 240 -6.15 -4.17 -0.64
N GLY A 241 -6.65 -3.57 0.42
CA GLY A 241 -7.78 -4.12 1.20
C GLY A 241 -9.07 -4.25 0.38
N LYS A 242 -9.35 -3.30 -0.52
CA LYS A 242 -10.46 -3.41 -1.49
C LYS A 242 -10.23 -4.56 -2.47
N ALA A 243 -9.02 -4.66 -3.03
CA ALA A 243 -8.63 -5.69 -3.99
C ALA A 243 -8.75 -7.09 -3.40
N TRP A 244 -8.32 -7.29 -2.15
CA TRP A 244 -8.47 -8.57 -1.44
C TRP A 244 -9.94 -8.99 -1.32
N ARG A 245 -10.83 -8.07 -0.92
CA ARG A 245 -12.27 -8.38 -0.84
C ARG A 245 -12.88 -8.72 -2.19
N GLN A 246 -12.49 -8.03 -3.25
CA GLN A 246 -12.88 -8.36 -4.63
C GLN A 246 -12.34 -9.73 -5.05
N ALA A 247 -11.08 -10.04 -4.76
CA ALA A 247 -10.48 -11.33 -5.06
C ALA A 247 -11.22 -12.49 -4.38
N CYS A 248 -11.63 -12.31 -3.13
CA CYS A 248 -12.46 -13.28 -2.40
C CYS A 248 -13.84 -13.46 -3.04
N ALA A 249 -14.52 -12.36 -3.39
CA ALA A 249 -15.85 -12.38 -4.00
C ALA A 249 -15.84 -13.04 -5.40
N MET A 250 -14.78 -12.81 -6.16
CA MET A 250 -14.58 -13.37 -7.51
C MET A 250 -13.90 -14.75 -7.50
N GLY A 251 -13.61 -15.31 -6.32
CA GLY A 251 -13.07 -16.67 -6.17
C GLY A 251 -11.58 -16.83 -6.51
N PHE A 252 -10.82 -15.73 -6.63
CA PHE A 252 -9.39 -15.77 -6.92
C PHE A 252 -8.58 -16.37 -5.75
N ASN A 253 -9.06 -16.22 -4.52
CA ASN A 253 -8.42 -16.80 -3.35
C ASN A 253 -8.48 -18.34 -3.31
N ARG A 254 -9.21 -18.99 -4.20
CA ARG A 254 -9.48 -20.43 -4.18
C ARG A 254 -9.41 -21.08 -5.56
N ILE A 255 -8.63 -20.51 -6.47
CA ILE A 255 -8.47 -20.97 -7.86
C ILE A 255 -8.20 -22.48 -7.94
N ASP A 256 -7.48 -23.02 -6.94
CA ASP A 256 -7.04 -24.40 -6.89
C ASP A 256 -7.76 -25.23 -5.81
N ALA A 257 -8.83 -24.72 -5.21
CA ALA A 257 -9.61 -25.46 -4.22
C ALA A 257 -10.46 -26.55 -4.89
N THR A 258 -10.48 -27.73 -4.29
CA THR A 258 -11.29 -28.88 -4.75
C THR A 258 -12.66 -28.97 -4.09
N SER A 259 -12.86 -28.28 -2.95
CA SER A 259 -14.11 -28.30 -2.19
C SER A 259 -15.09 -27.21 -2.63
N THR A 260 -16.38 -27.47 -2.45
CA THR A 260 -17.41 -26.44 -2.61
C THR A 260 -17.23 -25.36 -1.55
N GLY A 261 -16.83 -24.16 -1.99
CA GLY A 261 -16.64 -23.00 -1.13
C GLY A 261 -17.89 -22.13 -1.01
N PRO A 262 -17.80 -20.99 -0.30
CA PRO A 262 -18.86 -19.99 -0.25
C PRO A 262 -19.15 -19.37 -1.63
N LEU A 263 -20.21 -18.56 -1.73
CA LEU A 263 -20.63 -17.87 -2.96
C LEU A 263 -19.46 -17.25 -3.74
N VAL A 264 -19.40 -17.54 -5.05
CA VAL A 264 -18.45 -16.97 -6.01
C VAL A 264 -19.23 -16.23 -7.08
N LEU A 265 -18.85 -14.98 -7.36
CA LEU A 265 -19.60 -14.06 -8.22
C LEU A 265 -19.04 -13.93 -9.63
N SER A 266 -17.96 -14.65 -9.94
CA SER A 266 -17.28 -14.61 -11.24
C SER A 266 -17.19 -16.01 -11.85
N PRO A 267 -17.24 -16.15 -13.18
CA PRO A 267 -16.91 -17.41 -13.82
C PRO A 267 -15.46 -17.85 -13.51
N GLY A 268 -15.22 -19.15 -13.64
CA GLY A 268 -13.88 -19.73 -13.61
C GLY A 268 -12.97 -19.19 -14.71
N PRO A 269 -11.68 -19.55 -14.71
CA PRO A 269 -10.75 -19.15 -15.77
C PRO A 269 -11.20 -19.71 -17.13
N LEU A 270 -11.06 -18.93 -18.19
CA LEU A 270 -11.46 -19.35 -19.55
C LEU A 270 -10.52 -20.41 -20.12
N ASN A 271 -9.25 -20.39 -19.72
CA ASN A 271 -8.21 -21.32 -20.16
C ASN A 271 -7.06 -21.37 -19.14
N SER A 272 -6.11 -22.30 -19.34
CA SER A 272 -4.95 -22.51 -18.46
C SER A 272 -4.08 -21.27 -18.32
N ARG A 273 -3.94 -20.46 -19.38
CA ARG A 273 -3.16 -19.21 -19.36
C ARG A 273 -3.82 -18.18 -18.45
N GLU A 274 -5.13 -17.97 -18.58
CA GLU A 274 -5.86 -17.07 -17.69
C GLU A 274 -5.82 -17.60 -16.25
N GLN A 275 -5.95 -18.91 -16.04
CA GLN A 275 -5.79 -19.51 -14.71
C GLN A 275 -4.45 -19.10 -14.09
N GLU A 276 -3.36 -19.18 -14.87
CA GLU A 276 -2.04 -18.78 -14.42
C GLU A 276 -1.91 -17.25 -14.18
N GLU A 277 -2.50 -16.40 -15.03
CA GLU A 277 -2.61 -14.96 -14.77
C GLU A 277 -3.35 -14.67 -13.45
N ARG A 278 -4.43 -15.41 -13.15
CA ARG A 278 -5.17 -15.29 -11.88
C ARG A 278 -4.30 -15.71 -10.69
N ARG A 279 -3.55 -16.82 -10.78
CA ARG A 279 -2.61 -17.26 -9.73
C ARG A 279 -1.54 -16.20 -9.47
N ARG A 280 -0.89 -15.73 -10.53
CA ARG A 280 0.16 -14.70 -10.45
C ARG A 280 -0.36 -13.37 -9.92
N THR A 281 -1.57 -12.98 -10.28
CA THR A 281 -2.24 -11.80 -9.71
C THR A 281 -2.43 -11.94 -8.20
N MET A 282 -2.87 -13.11 -7.73
CA MET A 282 -3.01 -13.38 -6.29
C MET A 282 -1.68 -13.36 -5.55
N TRP A 283 -0.64 -14.00 -6.08
CA TRP A 283 0.70 -13.97 -5.49
C TRP A 283 1.29 -12.55 -5.47
N THR A 284 1.05 -11.75 -6.51
CA THR A 284 1.49 -10.35 -6.55
C THR A 284 0.75 -9.51 -5.51
N LEU A 285 -0.55 -9.73 -5.28
CA LEU A 285 -1.29 -9.07 -4.21
C LEU A 285 -0.75 -9.42 -2.82
N MET A 286 -0.43 -10.70 -2.57
CA MET A 286 0.17 -11.13 -1.28
C MET A 286 1.56 -10.55 -1.06
N LEU A 287 2.36 -10.45 -2.12
CA LEU A 287 3.66 -9.78 -2.07
C LEU A 287 3.50 -8.31 -1.68
N LEU A 288 2.59 -7.59 -2.33
CA LEU A 288 2.33 -6.17 -2.06
C LEU A 288 1.80 -5.93 -0.64
N ASP A 289 0.98 -6.85 -0.11
CA ASP A 289 0.47 -6.77 1.27
C ASP A 289 1.63 -6.88 2.27
N GLY A 290 2.53 -7.84 2.04
CA GLY A 290 3.76 -8.00 2.82
C GLY A 290 4.64 -6.75 2.79
N ASP A 291 4.85 -6.15 1.61
CA ASP A 291 5.67 -4.94 1.41
C ASP A 291 5.25 -3.75 2.27
N HIS A 292 3.95 -3.60 2.48
CA HIS A 292 3.41 -2.54 3.33
C HIS A 292 3.52 -2.86 4.80
N SER A 293 3.26 -4.11 5.17
CA SER A 293 3.15 -4.53 6.55
C SER A 293 4.48 -4.55 7.29
N TYR A 294 5.56 -5.03 6.68
CA TYR A 294 6.80 -5.24 7.42
C TYR A 294 7.51 -3.98 7.93
N PRO A 295 7.57 -2.86 7.18
CA PRO A 295 8.26 -1.69 7.69
C PRO A 295 7.33 -0.84 8.57
N SER A 296 6.01 -0.88 8.35
CA SER A 296 5.03 -0.08 9.10
C SER A 296 4.55 -0.72 10.40
N GLY A 297 4.62 -2.06 10.49
CA GLY A 297 3.98 -2.83 11.55
C GLY A 297 2.46 -2.95 11.40
N TRP A 298 1.88 -2.50 10.28
CA TRP A 298 0.46 -2.67 10.02
C TRP A 298 0.12 -4.13 9.67
N PRO A 299 -0.99 -4.68 10.16
CA PRO A 299 -1.35 -6.08 9.95
C PRO A 299 -1.77 -6.34 8.50
N THR A 300 -1.25 -7.40 7.88
CA THR A 300 -1.61 -7.83 6.52
C THR A 300 -3.13 -7.92 6.34
N ALA A 301 -3.65 -7.43 5.22
CA ALA A 301 -5.07 -7.54 4.89
C ALA A 301 -5.47 -8.97 4.49
N ILE A 302 -4.54 -9.73 3.90
CA ILE A 302 -4.77 -11.07 3.37
C ILE A 302 -4.49 -12.10 4.46
N ASP A 303 -5.54 -12.81 4.88
CA ASP A 303 -5.40 -14.00 5.72
C ASP A 303 -4.99 -15.18 4.84
N VAL A 304 -3.72 -15.57 4.92
CA VAL A 304 -3.16 -16.70 4.14
C VAL A 304 -3.89 -18.03 4.37
N ARG A 305 -4.60 -18.19 5.50
CA ARG A 305 -5.43 -19.39 5.76
C ARG A 305 -6.65 -19.47 4.84
N GLN A 306 -7.04 -18.35 4.24
CA GLN A 306 -8.15 -18.23 3.29
C GLN A 306 -7.69 -18.39 1.83
N VAL A 307 -6.42 -18.72 1.59
CA VAL A 307 -5.84 -18.79 0.25
C VAL A 307 -5.51 -20.24 -0.12
N VAL A 308 -6.13 -20.73 -1.20
CA VAL A 308 -5.84 -22.01 -1.84
C VAL A 308 -5.49 -21.74 -3.30
N VAL A 309 -4.23 -21.37 -3.51
CA VAL A 309 -3.68 -20.99 -4.82
C VAL A 309 -2.28 -21.61 -4.94
N HIS A 310 -2.05 -22.39 -5.99
CA HIS A 310 -0.75 -22.98 -6.27
C HIS A 310 0.30 -21.91 -6.57
N LYS A 311 1.57 -22.19 -6.29
CA LYS A 311 2.68 -21.31 -6.67
C LYS A 311 2.73 -21.16 -8.20
N PRO A 312 3.14 -19.98 -8.71
CA PRO A 312 3.24 -19.77 -10.16
C PRO A 312 4.20 -20.77 -10.80
N ILE A 313 3.94 -21.10 -12.06
CA ILE A 313 4.92 -21.81 -12.89
C ILE A 313 6.04 -20.84 -13.32
N SER A 314 7.15 -21.37 -13.83
CA SER A 314 8.29 -20.54 -14.26
C SER A 314 7.89 -19.52 -15.34
N ASP A 315 8.58 -18.38 -15.37
CA ASP A 315 8.32 -17.32 -16.36
C ASP A 315 8.48 -17.83 -17.80
N VAL A 316 9.42 -18.75 -18.05
CA VAL A 316 9.58 -19.40 -19.36
C VAL A 316 8.34 -20.22 -19.70
N ALA A 317 7.88 -21.06 -18.79
CA ALA A 317 6.68 -21.87 -18.99
C ALA A 317 5.44 -21.00 -19.23
N PHE A 318 5.27 -19.94 -18.44
CA PHE A 318 4.15 -19.02 -18.56
C PHE A 318 4.12 -18.28 -19.90
N ASN A 319 5.28 -17.80 -20.38
CA ASN A 319 5.38 -17.12 -21.68
C ASN A 319 5.15 -18.08 -22.87
N LEU A 320 5.41 -19.38 -22.72
CA LEU A 320 5.22 -20.38 -23.77
C LEU A 320 3.79 -20.94 -23.85
N MET A 321 2.88 -20.55 -22.94
CA MET A 321 1.50 -21.05 -22.89
C MET A 321 0.65 -20.67 -24.13
N SER A 322 1.21 -19.95 -25.09
CA SER A 322 0.68 -19.77 -26.44
C SER A 322 0.83 -21.01 -27.35
N SER A 323 1.65 -22.00 -26.96
CA SER A 323 1.95 -23.22 -27.74
C SER A 323 1.65 -24.49 -26.93
N GLU A 324 0.91 -25.43 -27.52
CA GLU A 324 0.63 -26.77 -26.97
C GLU A 324 1.87 -27.68 -26.96
N SER A 325 2.98 -27.23 -26.39
CA SER A 325 4.19 -28.05 -26.21
C SER A 325 4.48 -28.28 -24.73
N SER A 326 4.88 -29.51 -24.41
CA SER A 326 5.20 -29.95 -23.06
C SER A 326 6.20 -29.02 -22.37
N LEU A 327 5.83 -28.56 -21.18
CA LEU A 327 6.65 -27.67 -20.35
C LEU A 327 7.96 -28.36 -19.94
N PRO A 328 9.14 -27.75 -20.19
CA PRO A 328 10.37 -28.22 -19.57
C PRO A 328 10.25 -28.10 -18.05
N ARG A 329 10.56 -29.20 -17.33
CA ARG A 329 10.82 -29.12 -15.89
C ARG A 329 12.22 -28.54 -15.71
N GLU A 330 12.30 -27.28 -15.33
CA GLU A 330 13.56 -26.67 -14.87
C GLU A 330 13.64 -26.64 -13.34
N ASN A 331 14.87 -26.71 -12.83
CA ASN A 331 15.18 -26.64 -11.41
C ASN A 331 15.11 -25.18 -10.94
N GLY A 332 14.25 -24.89 -9.96
CA GLY A 332 14.24 -23.66 -9.18
C GLY A 332 13.70 -22.42 -9.90
N ASP A 333 12.39 -22.19 -9.82
CA ASP A 333 11.82 -20.92 -10.29
C ASP A 333 12.17 -19.79 -9.29
N MET A 334 13.04 -18.86 -9.69
CA MET A 334 13.49 -17.79 -8.78
C MET A 334 12.36 -16.85 -8.36
N LEU A 335 11.29 -16.73 -9.16
CA LEU A 335 10.08 -16.03 -8.71
C LEU A 335 9.51 -16.69 -7.45
N GLN A 336 9.47 -18.03 -7.39
CA GLN A 336 9.04 -18.75 -6.19
C GLN A 336 9.95 -18.51 -4.99
N GLN A 337 11.25 -18.23 -5.20
CA GLN A 337 12.17 -17.87 -4.12
C GLN A 337 11.83 -16.48 -3.55
N VAL A 338 11.52 -15.50 -4.40
CA VAL A 338 11.00 -14.18 -3.95
C VAL A 338 9.73 -14.38 -3.14
N LEU A 339 8.76 -15.13 -3.67
CA LEU A 339 7.50 -15.40 -2.97
C LEU A 339 7.75 -16.11 -1.62
N LYS A 340 8.70 -17.04 -1.57
CA LYS A 340 9.07 -17.73 -0.32
C LYS A 340 9.69 -16.79 0.71
N ALA A 341 10.49 -15.82 0.28
CA ALA A 341 11.02 -14.78 1.16
C ALA A 341 9.88 -13.93 1.75
N TYR A 342 8.92 -13.50 0.92
CA TYR A 342 7.74 -12.75 1.38
C TYR A 342 6.81 -13.56 2.29
N GLU A 343 6.60 -14.85 2.03
CA GLU A 343 5.85 -15.75 2.92
C GLU A 343 6.49 -15.81 4.33
N THR A 344 7.82 -15.84 4.38
CA THR A 344 8.58 -15.92 5.64
C THR A 344 8.57 -14.57 6.36
N LEU A 345 8.75 -13.48 5.60
CA LEU A 345 8.62 -12.10 6.07
C LEU A 345 7.24 -11.84 6.69
N GLY A 346 6.16 -12.21 6.00
CA GLY A 346 4.80 -12.01 6.52
C GLY A 346 4.55 -12.70 7.86
N LYS A 347 5.11 -13.90 8.06
CA LYS A 347 5.09 -14.59 9.36
C LYS A 347 5.93 -13.85 10.39
N ALA A 348 7.13 -13.40 10.03
CA ALA A 348 7.99 -12.62 10.93
C ALA A 348 7.28 -11.36 11.42
N VAL A 349 6.57 -10.64 10.56
CA VAL A 349 5.78 -9.44 10.91
C VAL A 349 4.72 -9.75 11.95
N GLN A 350 3.97 -10.85 11.78
CA GLN A 350 2.93 -11.27 12.74
C GLN A 350 3.52 -11.59 14.14
N HIS A 351 4.78 -12.01 14.20
CA HIS A 351 5.49 -12.25 15.45
C HIS A 351 6.06 -10.97 16.07
N VAL A 352 6.70 -10.12 15.26
CA VAL A 352 7.41 -8.92 15.74
C VAL A 352 6.46 -7.82 16.19
N TYR A 353 5.34 -7.63 15.48
CA TYR A 353 4.38 -6.56 15.76
C TYR A 353 3.15 -7.04 16.55
N VAL A 354 3.32 -8.07 17.38
CA VAL A 354 2.25 -8.56 18.23
C VAL A 354 1.85 -7.48 19.27
N LEU A 355 0.56 -7.14 19.33
CA LEU A 355 0.04 -6.12 20.26
C LEU A 355 -0.31 -6.70 21.64
N GLN A 356 -0.63 -8.00 21.68
CA GLN A 356 -0.97 -8.69 22.90
C GLN A 356 0.20 -9.55 23.33
N ARG A 357 0.48 -9.57 24.63
CA ARG A 357 1.42 -10.53 25.20
C ARG A 357 0.92 -11.95 24.86
N PRO A 358 1.74 -12.81 24.23
CA PRO A 358 1.35 -14.18 23.94
C PRO A 358 1.01 -14.94 25.22
N ASP A 359 -0.08 -15.72 25.18
CA ASP A 359 -0.47 -16.58 26.31
C ASP A 359 0.61 -17.63 26.61
N ASP A 360 1.22 -18.19 25.56
CA ASP A 360 2.34 -19.12 25.63
C ASP A 360 3.61 -18.46 25.05
N LEU A 361 4.44 -17.92 25.94
CA LEU A 361 5.72 -17.31 25.58
C LEU A 361 6.70 -18.33 24.99
N TYR A 362 6.68 -19.56 25.48
CA TYR A 362 7.62 -20.59 25.03
C TYR A 362 7.33 -20.98 23.57
N ASP A 363 6.07 -21.21 23.22
CA ASP A 363 5.64 -21.46 21.84
C ASP A 363 5.93 -20.26 20.92
N HIS A 364 5.69 -19.04 21.41
CA HIS A 364 6.01 -17.82 20.66
C HIS A 364 7.50 -17.77 20.27
N PHE A 365 8.42 -17.98 21.22
CA PHE A 365 9.85 -17.94 20.94
C PHE A 365 10.36 -19.14 20.13
N LEU A 366 9.74 -20.31 20.27
CA LEU A 366 10.06 -21.47 19.45
C LEU A 366 9.71 -21.21 17.97
N LYS A 367 8.55 -20.61 17.70
CA LYS A 367 8.15 -20.18 16.36
C LYS A 367 9.10 -19.12 15.79
N MET A 368 9.50 -18.15 16.61
CA MET A 368 10.49 -17.14 16.20
C MET A 368 11.83 -17.79 15.79
N LYS A 369 12.35 -18.75 16.59
CA LYS A 369 13.56 -19.51 16.24
C LYS A 369 13.39 -20.32 14.95
N GLN A 370 12.22 -20.90 14.73
CA GLN A 370 11.91 -21.62 13.50
C GLN A 370 11.97 -20.69 12.28
N LEU A 371 11.44 -19.47 12.39
CA LEU A 371 11.51 -18.45 11.33
C LEU A 371 12.94 -17.98 11.06
N VAL A 372 13.75 -17.81 12.11
CA VAL A 372 15.19 -17.49 11.95
C VAL A 372 15.88 -18.60 11.16
N ARG A 373 15.68 -19.86 11.55
CA ARG A 373 16.26 -21.01 10.82
C ARG A 373 15.77 -21.10 9.37
N GLN A 374 14.50 -20.80 9.12
CA GLN A 374 13.97 -20.75 7.75
C GLN A 374 14.66 -19.64 6.92
N SER A 375 14.90 -18.48 7.51
CA SER A 375 15.59 -17.37 6.86
C SER A 375 17.06 -17.69 6.58
N ASP A 376 17.73 -18.41 7.49
CA ASP A 376 19.11 -18.89 7.29
C ASP A 376 19.19 -19.88 6.11
N LEU A 377 18.25 -20.83 6.01
CA LEU A 377 18.17 -21.77 4.88
C LEU A 377 17.89 -21.08 3.54
N ILE A 378 17.02 -20.06 3.55
CA ILE A 378 16.75 -19.24 2.35
C ILE A 378 18.03 -18.50 1.93
N LYS A 379 18.79 -17.95 2.89
CA LYS A 379 20.06 -17.26 2.64
C LYS A 379 21.06 -18.19 1.96
N GLU A 380 21.26 -19.40 2.50
CA GLU A 380 22.18 -20.39 1.92
C GLU A 380 21.79 -20.76 0.47
N SER A 381 20.50 -21.00 0.22
CA SER A 381 19.98 -21.29 -1.12
C SER A 381 20.21 -20.15 -2.11
N LEU A 382 20.01 -18.91 -1.69
CA LEU A 382 20.19 -17.72 -2.52
C LEU A 382 21.67 -17.42 -2.80
N GLN A 383 22.55 -17.64 -1.82
CA GLN A 383 24.00 -17.47 -2.00
C GLN A 383 24.57 -18.44 -3.04
N LEU A 384 24.10 -19.69 -3.05
CA LEU A 384 24.47 -20.65 -4.10
C LEU A 384 24.05 -20.12 -5.48
N SER A 385 22.85 -19.56 -5.58
CA SER A 385 22.33 -18.96 -6.81
C SER A 385 23.17 -17.75 -7.24
N LEU A 386 23.52 -16.82 -6.35
CA LEU A 386 24.36 -15.65 -6.70
C LEU A 386 25.72 -16.00 -7.31
N ASN A 387 26.27 -17.17 -6.97
CA ASN A 387 27.55 -17.64 -7.50
C ASN A 387 27.44 -18.27 -8.90
N GLU A 388 26.23 -18.54 -9.38
CA GLU A 388 25.97 -19.08 -10.71
C GLU A 388 25.83 -17.98 -11.75
N ARG A 389 26.24 -18.25 -13.00
CA ARG A 389 25.95 -17.35 -14.12
C ARG A 389 24.47 -17.44 -14.47
N HIS A 390 23.71 -16.51 -13.92
CA HIS A 390 22.30 -16.38 -14.19
C HIS A 390 21.99 -15.45 -15.37
N GLN A 391 20.84 -15.71 -16.00
CA GLN A 391 20.22 -14.73 -16.89
C GLN A 391 19.82 -13.48 -16.08
N TYR A 392 19.76 -12.32 -16.75
CA TYR A 392 19.46 -11.03 -16.13
C TYR A 392 18.22 -11.04 -15.22
N LEU A 393 17.11 -11.66 -15.67
CA LEU A 393 15.86 -11.72 -14.90
C LEU A 393 16.01 -12.56 -13.62
N GLN A 394 16.70 -13.69 -13.71
CA GLN A 394 16.95 -14.57 -12.56
C GLN A 394 17.81 -13.85 -11.51
N LEU A 395 18.84 -13.11 -11.93
CA LEU A 395 19.65 -12.29 -11.04
C LEU A 395 18.82 -11.20 -10.34
N CYS A 396 17.87 -10.56 -11.04
CA CYS A 396 16.94 -9.61 -10.42
C CYS A 396 16.15 -10.24 -9.27
N TYR A 397 15.63 -11.45 -9.45
CA TYR A 397 14.87 -12.15 -8.42
C TYR A 397 15.74 -12.60 -7.24
N VAL A 398 16.95 -13.09 -7.49
CA VAL A 398 17.87 -13.51 -6.42
C VAL A 398 18.28 -12.32 -5.54
N VAL A 399 18.64 -11.19 -6.15
CA VAL A 399 18.99 -9.96 -5.41
C VAL A 399 17.78 -9.45 -4.61
N TRP A 400 16.60 -9.45 -5.22
CA TRP A 400 15.36 -9.05 -4.53
C TRP A 400 15.07 -9.95 -3.32
N ALA A 401 15.03 -11.27 -3.51
CA ALA A 401 14.77 -12.22 -2.44
C ALA A 401 15.82 -12.13 -1.31
N SER A 402 17.09 -11.91 -1.67
CA SER A 402 18.19 -11.80 -0.70
C SER A 402 18.03 -10.59 0.21
N LEU A 403 17.71 -9.41 -0.36
CA LEU A 403 17.53 -8.19 0.42
C LEU A 403 16.30 -8.26 1.33
N ILE A 404 15.20 -8.86 0.86
CA ILE A 404 14.01 -9.12 1.68
C ILE A 404 14.32 -10.10 2.81
N ASN A 405 15.11 -11.14 2.54
CA ASN A 405 15.54 -12.09 3.55
C ASN A 405 16.47 -11.45 4.59
N SER A 406 17.41 -10.58 4.19
CA SER A 406 18.24 -9.81 5.12
C SER A 406 17.40 -8.92 6.04
N ALA A 407 16.39 -8.22 5.49
CA ALA A 407 15.45 -7.47 6.31
C ALA A 407 14.68 -8.37 7.29
N THR A 408 14.25 -9.56 6.84
CA THR A 408 13.57 -10.56 7.70
C THR A 408 14.46 -11.02 8.86
N ILE A 409 15.74 -11.31 8.60
CA ILE A 409 16.73 -11.67 9.63
C ILE A 409 16.86 -10.56 10.65
N ILE A 410 16.95 -9.29 10.21
CA ILE A 410 17.06 -8.14 11.11
C ILE A 410 15.79 -7.96 11.93
N LEU A 411 14.59 -8.08 11.33
CA LEU A 411 13.33 -7.99 12.06
C LEU A 411 13.22 -9.03 13.19
N LEU A 412 13.67 -10.26 12.94
CA LEU A 412 13.58 -11.37 13.90
C LEU A 412 14.66 -11.32 15.00
N ASN A 413 15.78 -10.63 14.78
CA ASN A 413 16.92 -10.63 15.69
C ASN A 413 17.18 -9.27 16.36
N HIS A 414 16.62 -8.17 15.83
CA HIS A 414 16.73 -6.86 16.46
C HIS A 414 15.61 -6.66 17.49
N LEU A 415 15.70 -7.42 18.58
CA LEU A 415 14.70 -7.47 19.64
C LEU A 415 14.72 -6.20 20.50
N SER A 416 13.54 -5.74 20.91
CA SER A 416 13.37 -4.61 21.83
C SER A 416 13.61 -5.02 23.29
N GLU A 417 13.78 -4.05 24.19
CA GLU A 417 13.89 -4.33 25.65
C GLU A 417 12.69 -5.12 26.20
N GLU A 418 11.48 -4.83 25.70
CA GLU A 418 10.27 -5.58 26.07
C GLU A 418 10.38 -7.07 25.66
N ASP A 419 10.90 -7.34 24.46
CA ASP A 419 11.09 -8.71 23.99
C ASP A 419 12.15 -9.44 24.83
N TRP A 420 13.20 -8.72 25.26
CA TRP A 420 14.22 -9.26 26.17
C TRP A 420 13.66 -9.54 27.57
N GLU A 421 12.74 -8.71 28.07
CA GLU A 421 12.03 -8.98 29.32
C GLU A 421 11.18 -10.25 29.20
N MET A 422 10.45 -10.42 28.09
CA MET A 422 9.70 -11.65 27.82
C MET A 422 10.63 -12.87 27.72
N MET A 423 11.81 -12.74 27.11
CA MET A 423 12.81 -13.81 27.01
C MET A 423 13.39 -14.26 28.36
N ARG A 424 13.38 -13.40 29.38
CA ARG A 424 13.86 -13.70 30.73
C ARG A 424 12.81 -14.40 31.61
N ASP A 425 11.60 -14.58 31.11
CA ASP A 425 10.52 -15.24 31.83
C ASP A 425 10.91 -16.68 32.24
N SER A 426 10.46 -17.12 33.42
CA SER A 426 10.75 -18.44 33.97
C SER A 426 10.16 -19.58 33.15
N SER A 427 9.12 -19.32 32.36
CA SER A 427 8.51 -20.29 31.44
C SER A 427 9.45 -20.73 30.32
N ILE A 428 10.50 -19.95 30.02
CA ILE A 428 11.46 -20.21 28.96
C ILE A 428 12.69 -20.90 29.53
N PRO A 429 12.99 -22.16 29.12
CA PRO A 429 14.18 -22.87 29.58
C PRO A 429 15.46 -22.11 29.27
N GLU A 430 16.43 -22.13 30.19
CA GLU A 430 17.68 -21.38 30.04
C GLU A 430 18.46 -21.74 28.77
N LYS A 431 18.48 -23.03 28.40
CA LYS A 431 19.09 -23.53 27.15
C LYS A 431 18.46 -22.92 25.89
N GLU A 432 17.22 -22.44 25.98
CA GLU A 432 16.48 -21.84 24.87
C GLU A 432 16.62 -20.32 24.83
N ARG A 433 17.20 -19.69 25.85
CA ARG A 433 17.37 -18.23 25.89
C ARG A 433 18.42 -17.79 24.87
N LEU A 434 18.11 -16.71 24.16
CA LEU A 434 19.01 -16.07 23.20
C LEU A 434 19.89 -15.05 23.92
N SER A 435 21.08 -14.79 23.37
CA SER A 435 21.97 -13.73 23.83
C SER A 435 21.77 -12.47 22.98
N SER A 436 21.64 -11.31 23.64
CA SER A 436 21.47 -10.02 22.96
C SER A 436 22.60 -9.69 22.01
N ASN A 437 23.85 -9.96 22.42
CA ASN A 437 25.01 -9.76 21.56
C ASN A 437 24.97 -10.67 20.34
N THR A 438 24.64 -11.96 20.53
CA THR A 438 24.55 -12.92 19.42
C THR A 438 23.46 -12.55 18.42
N CYS A 439 22.27 -12.16 18.88
CA CYS A 439 21.17 -11.74 18.01
C CYS A 439 21.54 -10.48 17.21
N PHE A 440 22.15 -9.49 17.86
CA PHE A 440 22.53 -8.28 17.13
C PHE A 440 23.71 -8.48 16.18
N SER A 441 24.70 -9.31 16.53
CA SER A 441 25.76 -9.70 15.58
C SER A 441 25.19 -10.31 14.32
N LYS A 442 24.10 -11.09 14.41
CA LYS A 442 23.39 -11.60 13.22
C LYS A 442 22.76 -10.48 12.38
N CYS A 443 22.20 -9.45 13.02
CA CYS A 443 21.65 -8.28 12.33
C CYS A 443 22.75 -7.53 11.55
N VAL A 444 23.89 -7.30 12.21
CA VAL A 444 25.07 -6.65 11.59
C VAL A 444 25.58 -7.48 10.43
N ALA A 445 25.76 -8.80 10.59
CA ALA A 445 26.20 -9.67 9.51
C ALA A 445 25.24 -9.66 8.32
N ALA A 446 23.93 -9.77 8.54
CA ALA A 446 22.94 -9.73 7.47
C ALA A 446 22.93 -8.38 6.73
N ALA A 447 23.16 -7.28 7.45
CA ALA A 447 23.25 -5.95 6.87
C ALA A 447 24.55 -5.73 6.08
N THR A 448 25.68 -6.24 6.58
CA THR A 448 26.97 -6.19 5.88
C THR A 448 26.91 -6.99 4.59
N ASP A 449 26.38 -8.22 4.62
CA ASP A 449 26.20 -9.04 3.42
C ASP A 449 25.31 -8.35 2.38
N ALA A 450 24.25 -7.67 2.82
CA ALA A 450 23.38 -6.89 1.95
C ALA A 450 24.13 -5.71 1.31
N ALA A 451 24.95 -4.99 2.08
CA ALA A 451 25.75 -3.88 1.56
C ALA A 451 26.81 -4.36 0.56
N GLU A 452 27.50 -5.45 0.85
CA GLU A 452 28.49 -6.07 -0.04
C GLU A 452 27.84 -6.53 -1.35
N MET A 453 26.66 -7.16 -1.28
CA MET A 453 25.90 -7.57 -2.46
C MET A 453 25.52 -6.37 -3.33
N VAL A 454 24.97 -5.30 -2.72
CA VAL A 454 24.60 -4.09 -3.45
C VAL A 454 25.84 -3.44 -4.08
N ASN A 455 26.95 -3.36 -3.35
CA ASN A 455 28.22 -2.82 -3.87
C ASN A 455 28.73 -3.66 -5.05
N HIS A 456 28.71 -4.98 -4.92
CA HIS A 456 29.13 -5.90 -5.98
C HIS A 456 28.31 -5.71 -7.26
N ILE A 457 26.98 -5.57 -7.14
CA ILE A 457 26.12 -5.34 -8.32
C ILE A 457 26.44 -3.99 -8.99
N PHE A 458 26.74 -2.93 -8.22
CA PHE A 458 27.18 -1.66 -8.80
C PHE A 458 28.52 -1.77 -9.54
N GLU A 459 29.43 -2.64 -9.08
CA GLU A 459 30.75 -2.81 -9.68
C GLU A 459 30.75 -3.74 -10.90
N THR A 460 29.93 -4.79 -10.90
CA THR A 460 30.03 -5.88 -11.89
C THR A 460 28.87 -5.97 -12.87
N SER A 461 27.76 -5.30 -12.58
CA SER A 461 26.48 -5.51 -13.27
C SER A 461 25.74 -4.21 -13.56
N SER A 462 24.60 -4.28 -14.25
CA SER A 462 23.76 -3.08 -14.47
C SER A 462 23.10 -2.62 -13.16
N PRO A 463 23.17 -1.33 -12.81
CA PRO A 463 22.43 -0.75 -11.69
C PRO A 463 20.92 -0.99 -11.76
N ASP A 464 20.37 -1.21 -12.96
CA ASP A 464 18.95 -1.49 -13.19
C ASP A 464 18.44 -2.74 -12.45
N ILE A 465 19.33 -3.67 -12.08
CA ILE A 465 18.98 -4.83 -11.24
C ILE A 465 18.49 -4.38 -9.86
N LEU A 466 19.07 -3.31 -9.33
CA LEU A 466 18.76 -2.75 -8.01
C LEU A 466 17.59 -1.76 -8.05
N LEU A 467 17.17 -1.27 -9.22
CA LEU A 467 16.07 -0.31 -9.36
C LEU A 467 14.68 -0.96 -9.19
N ASN A 468 14.47 -1.54 -8.00
CA ASN A 468 13.27 -2.22 -7.58
C ASN A 468 12.64 -1.44 -6.40
N PRO A 469 11.41 -0.91 -6.54
CA PRO A 469 10.76 -0.15 -5.48
C PRO A 469 10.42 -1.00 -4.24
N HIS A 470 10.29 -2.32 -4.39
CA HIS A 470 9.93 -3.25 -3.32
C HIS A 470 11.04 -3.42 -2.25
N ILE A 471 12.31 -3.18 -2.61
CA ILE A 471 13.44 -3.35 -1.68
C ILE A 471 13.83 -2.06 -0.95
N ALA A 472 13.18 -0.93 -1.22
CA ALA A 472 13.57 0.37 -0.66
C ALA A 472 13.52 0.40 0.88
N ALA A 473 12.46 -0.15 1.46
CA ALA A 473 12.33 -0.26 2.92
C ALA A 473 13.31 -1.30 3.51
N ALA A 474 13.60 -2.38 2.79
CA ALA A 474 14.56 -3.39 3.22
C ALA A 474 15.98 -2.79 3.34
N ILE A 475 16.38 -1.95 2.38
CA ILE A 475 17.66 -1.22 2.43
C ILE A 475 17.73 -0.30 3.64
N TYR A 476 16.66 0.43 3.94
CA TYR A 476 16.61 1.26 5.14
C TYR A 476 16.73 0.42 6.43
N ILE A 477 16.01 -0.71 6.53
CA ILE A 477 16.14 -1.62 7.68
C ILE A 477 17.56 -2.18 7.80
N CYS A 478 18.19 -2.54 6.69
CA CYS A 478 19.59 -3.00 6.66
C CYS A 478 20.58 -1.91 7.08
N SER A 479 20.29 -0.64 6.81
CA SER A 479 21.18 0.45 7.23
C SER A 479 21.28 0.58 8.75
N ARG A 480 20.20 0.29 9.50
CA ARG A 480 20.12 0.57 10.95
C ARG A 480 21.16 -0.19 11.79
N PRO A 481 21.34 -1.52 11.66
CA PRO A 481 22.41 -2.22 12.37
C PRO A 481 23.79 -1.66 12.07
N LEU A 482 24.10 -1.35 10.80
CA LEU A 482 25.39 -0.75 10.42
C LEU A 482 25.59 0.62 11.04
N LEU A 483 24.54 1.44 11.10
CA LEU A 483 24.56 2.77 11.73
C LEU A 483 24.89 2.68 13.21
N ILE A 484 24.15 1.84 13.94
CA ILE A 484 24.35 1.62 15.36
C ILE A 484 25.80 1.15 15.61
N THR A 485 26.26 0.12 14.90
CA THR A 485 27.61 -0.42 15.09
C THR A 485 28.69 0.57 14.67
N TRP A 486 28.48 1.35 13.62
CA TRP A 486 29.40 2.41 13.22
C TRP A 486 29.53 3.49 14.31
N HIS A 487 28.43 3.92 14.92
CA HIS A 487 28.50 4.89 16.02
C HIS A 487 29.26 4.34 17.24
N GLU A 488 29.08 3.07 17.57
CA GLU A 488 29.75 2.41 18.70
C GLU A 488 31.25 2.16 18.45
N THR A 489 31.63 1.80 17.22
CA THR A 489 32.99 1.31 16.90
C THR A 489 33.85 2.30 16.11
N GLN A 490 33.22 3.24 15.41
CA GLN A 490 33.83 4.14 14.42
C GLN A 490 34.56 3.42 13.27
N ASP A 491 34.23 2.14 13.01
CA ASP A 491 34.86 1.37 11.94
C ASP A 491 34.37 1.82 10.54
N SER A 492 35.35 2.10 9.67
CA SER A 492 35.15 2.51 8.29
C SER A 492 34.38 1.50 7.42
N ILE A 493 34.41 0.19 7.75
CA ILE A 493 33.71 -0.85 7.00
C ILE A 493 32.19 -0.62 7.05
N TYR A 494 31.64 -0.35 8.23
CA TYR A 494 30.22 -0.06 8.39
C TYR A 494 29.83 1.27 7.73
N ARG A 495 30.71 2.29 7.82
CA ARG A 495 30.53 3.56 7.12
C ARG A 495 30.45 3.39 5.60
N ARG A 496 31.26 2.49 5.04
CA ARG A 496 31.22 2.15 3.62
C ARG A 496 29.89 1.52 3.24
N GLY A 497 29.40 0.54 4.00
CA GLY A 497 28.11 -0.10 3.76
C GLY A 497 26.93 0.89 3.80
N ILE A 498 26.94 1.82 4.76
CA ILE A 498 25.95 2.91 4.82
C ILE A 498 26.02 3.80 3.56
N SER A 499 27.23 4.13 3.11
CA SER A 499 27.44 4.94 1.90
C SER A 499 26.95 4.22 0.64
N THR A 500 27.12 2.90 0.55
CA THR A 500 26.55 2.07 -0.51
C THR A 500 25.02 2.15 -0.53
N PHE A 501 24.35 2.10 0.64
CA PHE A 501 22.91 2.24 0.71
C PHE A 501 22.41 3.66 0.37
N LEU A 502 23.15 4.70 0.74
CA LEU A 502 22.84 6.07 0.31
C LEU A 502 22.96 6.21 -1.22
N HIS A 503 24.01 5.64 -1.82
CA HIS A 503 24.17 5.63 -3.28
C HIS A 503 23.03 4.87 -3.96
N PHE A 504 22.61 3.74 -3.40
CA PHE A 504 21.40 3.03 -3.84
C PHE A 504 20.17 3.94 -3.82
N CYS A 505 19.94 4.69 -2.73
CA CYS A 505 18.78 5.57 -2.66
C CYS A 505 18.86 6.72 -3.68
N ASP A 506 20.05 7.21 -4.03
CA ASP A 506 20.24 8.21 -5.10
C ASP A 506 19.89 7.64 -6.48
N CYS A 507 20.36 6.43 -6.79
CA CYS A 507 19.98 5.71 -8.01
C CYS A 507 18.48 5.45 -8.06
N LEU A 508 17.88 5.02 -6.94
CA LEU A 508 16.44 4.82 -6.85
C LEU A 508 15.67 6.14 -7.01
N ALA A 509 16.19 7.26 -6.51
CA ALA A 509 15.56 8.57 -6.65
C ALA A 509 15.60 9.10 -8.10
N ALA A 510 16.49 8.59 -8.95
CA ALA A 510 16.49 8.92 -10.37
C ALA A 510 15.28 8.30 -11.10
N GLU A 511 14.91 7.07 -10.75
CA GLU A 511 13.79 6.32 -11.36
C GLU A 511 12.45 6.55 -10.63
N PHE A 512 12.49 6.58 -9.29
CA PHE A 512 11.35 6.74 -8.39
C PHE A 512 11.63 7.86 -7.36
N PRO A 513 11.55 9.14 -7.77
CA PRO A 513 12.03 10.25 -6.96
C PRO A 513 11.45 10.36 -5.55
N PRO A 514 10.12 10.22 -5.32
CA PRO A 514 9.56 10.28 -3.97
C PRO A 514 10.12 9.16 -3.06
N LEU A 515 10.23 7.95 -3.61
CA LEU A 515 10.62 6.77 -2.87
C LEU A 515 12.10 6.79 -2.47
N GLY A 516 13.00 7.04 -3.43
CA GLY A 516 14.43 7.14 -3.16
C GLY A 516 14.76 8.27 -2.19
N LYS A 517 14.14 9.45 -2.35
CA LYS A 517 14.31 10.59 -1.43
C LYS A 517 13.82 10.28 -0.01
N LYS A 518 12.68 9.58 0.13
CA LYS A 518 12.11 9.22 1.44
C LYS A 518 13.08 8.35 2.23
N PHE A 519 13.57 7.26 1.63
CA PHE A 519 14.46 6.34 2.35
C PHE A 519 15.88 6.89 2.51
N LYS A 520 16.37 7.70 1.57
CA LYS A 520 17.61 8.47 1.77
C LYS A 520 17.51 9.36 3.01
N ALA A 521 16.44 10.16 3.10
CA ALA A 521 16.22 11.03 4.25
C ALA A 521 16.11 10.25 5.57
N GLY A 522 15.57 9.03 5.55
CA GLY A 522 15.54 8.14 6.72
C GLY A 522 16.93 7.68 7.17
N ILE A 523 17.79 7.27 6.23
CA ILE A 523 19.18 6.89 6.55
C ILE A 523 19.97 8.11 7.06
N GLU A 524 19.84 9.27 6.40
CA GLU A 524 20.48 10.52 6.81
C GLU A 524 19.98 11.03 8.18
N PHE A 525 18.69 10.86 8.47
CA PHE A 525 18.13 11.16 9.78
C PHE A 525 18.82 10.33 10.87
N CYS A 526 18.92 9.01 10.68
CA CYS A 526 19.57 8.13 11.64
C CYS A 526 21.08 8.41 11.77
N LEU A 527 21.74 8.84 10.69
CA LEU A 527 23.15 9.28 10.71
C LEU A 527 23.39 10.54 11.53
N GLY A 528 22.38 11.40 11.67
CA GLY A 528 22.47 12.64 12.42
C GLY A 528 22.06 12.53 13.89
N GLU A 529 21.75 11.32 14.37
CA GLU A 529 21.40 11.12 15.78
C GLU A 529 22.63 11.21 16.69
N ASP A 530 22.41 11.67 17.91
CA ASP A 530 23.40 11.69 18.97
C ASP A 530 23.50 10.32 19.67
N GLU A 531 24.43 10.19 20.62
CA GLU A 531 24.64 8.95 21.36
C GLU A 531 23.35 8.44 22.05
N PHE A 532 22.53 9.36 22.56
CA PHE A 532 21.25 9.01 23.18
C PHE A 532 20.27 8.44 22.16
N GLY A 533 20.13 9.09 21.00
CA GLY A 533 19.29 8.61 19.90
C GLY A 533 19.70 7.23 19.39
N ILE A 534 21.01 6.95 19.28
CA ILE A 534 21.53 5.64 18.89
C ILE A 534 21.23 4.57 19.94
N GLN A 535 21.43 4.87 21.23
CA GLN A 535 21.08 3.95 22.32
C GLN A 535 19.59 3.62 22.32
N GLU A 536 18.72 4.60 22.07
CA GLU A 536 17.28 4.38 22.00
C GLU A 536 16.89 3.56 20.75
N MET A 537 17.57 3.79 19.63
CA MET A 537 17.42 2.98 18.42
C MET A 537 17.78 1.51 18.65
N ARG A 538 18.83 1.26 19.44
CA ARG A 538 19.26 -0.08 19.85
C ARG A 538 18.23 -0.76 20.76
N LYS A 539 17.73 -0.04 21.77
CA LYS A 539 16.77 -0.56 22.77
C LYS A 539 15.39 -0.82 22.20
N SER A 540 14.95 0.03 21.27
CA SER A 540 13.62 -0.08 20.67
C SER A 540 13.50 -1.18 19.61
N GLY A 541 14.62 -1.73 19.16
CA GLY A 541 14.66 -2.86 18.23
C GLY A 541 14.00 -2.55 16.88
N ALA A 542 13.46 -3.60 16.25
CA ALA A 542 12.79 -3.54 14.95
C ALA A 542 11.39 -2.89 14.99
N LYS A 543 10.71 -2.90 16.15
CA LYS A 543 9.32 -2.41 16.29
C LYS A 543 9.16 -0.94 15.93
N THR A 544 10.22 -0.14 16.05
CA THR A 544 10.20 1.32 15.81
C THR A 544 10.83 1.72 14.48
N ASN A 545 11.02 0.78 13.55
CA ASN A 545 11.70 1.02 12.27
C ASN A 545 11.21 2.28 11.54
N LEU A 546 9.89 2.45 11.42
CA LEU A 546 9.27 3.62 10.78
C LEU A 546 8.54 4.58 11.73
N ALA A 547 8.71 4.45 13.05
CA ALA A 547 7.96 5.23 14.04
C ALA A 547 8.10 6.76 13.84
N PHE A 548 9.27 7.20 13.37
CA PHE A 548 9.59 8.62 13.16
C PHE A 548 9.64 9.02 11.68
N CYS A 549 9.07 8.23 10.77
CA CYS A 549 9.22 8.48 9.34
C CYS A 549 8.52 9.75 8.82
N SER A 550 7.62 10.35 9.61
CA SER A 550 6.98 11.63 9.32
C SER A 550 7.94 12.82 9.46
N VAL A 551 8.95 12.74 10.34
CA VAL A 551 9.86 13.86 10.66
C VAL A 551 11.22 13.79 9.96
N TRP A 552 11.49 12.75 9.17
CA TRP A 552 12.77 12.58 8.47
C TRP A 552 13.18 13.79 7.63
N PHE A 553 12.22 14.44 6.96
CA PHE A 553 12.48 15.62 6.12
C PHE A 553 12.64 16.94 6.90
N GLU A 554 12.11 17.01 8.12
CA GLU A 554 12.19 18.22 8.94
C GLU A 554 13.59 18.34 9.57
N ARG A 555 14.13 17.22 10.06
CA ARG A 555 15.44 17.19 10.74
C ARG A 555 16.63 17.07 9.77
N SER A 556 16.45 16.40 8.61
CA SER A 556 17.51 16.35 7.58
C SER A 556 17.86 17.74 7.02
N LYS A 557 16.87 18.64 6.91
CA LYS A 557 17.08 20.04 6.50
C LYS A 557 17.76 20.90 7.58
N LEU A 558 17.59 20.56 8.86
CA LEU A 558 18.23 21.27 9.96
C LEU A 558 19.73 20.96 10.08
N ASN A 559 20.19 19.82 9.53
CA ASN A 559 21.61 19.46 9.52
C ASN A 559 22.40 20.09 8.35
N SER A 560 21.73 20.75 7.38
CA SER A 560 22.41 21.50 6.31
C SER A 560 22.68 22.96 6.64
N ASP A 561 21.95 23.54 7.61
CA ASP A 561 22.15 24.91 8.08
C ASP A 561 22.37 24.91 9.60
N SER A 562 23.61 25.17 10.00
CA SER A 562 24.10 25.27 11.38
C SER A 562 23.08 25.73 12.45
N PHE A 563 22.81 24.93 13.50
CA PHE A 563 22.63 25.47 14.87
C PHE A 563 22.70 24.46 16.05
N VAL A 564 22.97 25.06 17.21
CA VAL A 564 23.24 24.65 18.60
C VAL A 564 22.13 23.81 19.27
N PRO A 565 22.48 22.88 20.20
CA PRO A 565 21.52 21.98 20.84
C PRO A 565 20.70 22.67 21.94
N GLY A 566 19.38 22.51 21.89
CA GLY A 566 18.48 23.01 22.93
C GLY A 566 17.00 22.69 22.72
N LYS A 567 16.54 21.64 23.42
CA LYS A 567 15.17 21.41 23.89
C LYS A 567 14.06 21.23 22.84
N ILE A 568 13.76 19.96 22.55
CA ILE A 568 12.36 19.54 22.41
C ILE A 568 12.00 18.83 23.72
N GLN A 569 11.19 19.50 24.54
CA GLN A 569 10.59 18.91 25.73
C GLN A 569 9.69 17.74 25.33
N MET A 570 10.08 16.53 25.73
CA MET A 570 9.15 15.42 25.80
C MET A 570 8.12 15.74 26.89
N SER A 571 6.86 15.96 26.50
CA SER A 571 5.74 15.84 27.42
C SER A 571 5.53 14.36 27.73
N LYS A 572 5.78 13.97 28.99
CA LYS A 572 5.24 12.77 29.64
C LYS A 572 4.29 13.23 30.76
N PRO A 573 3.44 12.34 31.31
CA PRO A 573 3.17 10.96 30.92
C PRO A 573 1.93 10.86 30.03
#